data_AF-S0F509-F1
#
_entry.id   AF-S0F509-F1
#
_cell.length_a   1.000
_cell.length_b   1.000
_cell.length_c   1.000
_cell.angle_alpha   90.00
_cell.angle_beta   90.00
_cell.angle_gamma   90.00
#
_symmetry.space_group_name_H-M   'P 1'
#
loop_
_entity.id
_entity.type
_entity.pdbx_description
1 polymer ?
#
loop_
_entity_poly.entity_id
_entity_poly.type
_entity_poly.pdbx_seq_one_letter_code
_entity_poly.pdbx_strand_id
1 'polypeptide(L)'
;HFVGNYGNAWWKQREEFTAFNGPIVFTTNCIVPPLENASYKERMFTANSTGYPGCRHIAADADGHKDFSEVIALAKQCQPPVELEQGEIVGGFAHNQVMQLADKVVEAVKSGAIRKFVVMAGCDGRMKSRDYYADFARALPEDTVILTAGCAKYRYNKLPLGDIQGIPRVLDAGQCNDSYSLAVIALKLKEVFQLNDINELPIVYNIAWYEQKAVIVLLALLSLGVKHIHLGPTLPAFLSPNVAKVLVERFGIGGITSPDEDLKRFGIL
;
A
#
# COMPACT_ATOMS: atom_id res chain seq x y z
N HIS A 1 -10.04 -21.15 -11.04
CA HIS A 1 -11.13 -20.63 -10.18
C HIS A 1 -10.68 -19.50 -9.26
N PHE A 2 -9.38 -19.23 -9.11
CA PHE A 2 -8.90 -17.92 -8.63
C PHE A 2 -8.93 -16.93 -9.80
N VAL A 3 -9.88 -15.99 -9.78
CA VAL A 3 -10.19 -15.11 -10.93
C VAL A 3 -9.34 -13.83 -10.95
N GLY A 4 -9.24 -13.12 -9.82
CA GLY A 4 -8.52 -11.84 -9.76
C GLY A 4 -8.80 -11.06 -8.47
N ASN A 5 -8.58 -9.73 -8.53
CA ASN A 5 -8.89 -8.78 -7.45
C ASN A 5 -10.14 -7.97 -7.80
N TYR A 6 -11.02 -7.72 -6.82
CA TYR A 6 -12.28 -7.00 -7.01
C TYR A 6 -12.31 -5.73 -6.16
N GLY A 7 -12.60 -4.58 -6.77
CA GLY A 7 -12.77 -3.31 -6.06
C GLY A 7 -11.45 -2.59 -5.73
N ASN A 8 -11.43 -1.89 -4.60
CA ASN A 8 -10.39 -0.93 -4.21
C ASN A 8 -9.96 -1.12 -2.74
N ALA A 9 -9.42 -0.06 -2.13
CA ALA A 9 -9.07 -0.04 -0.72
C ALA A 9 -10.27 -0.26 0.19
N TRP A 10 -9.98 -0.80 1.37
CA TRP A 10 -10.92 -1.21 2.42
C TRP A 10 -12.03 -0.21 2.74
N TRP A 11 -11.83 1.09 2.54
CA TRP A 11 -12.83 2.09 2.93
C TRP A 11 -14.03 2.19 1.99
N LYS A 12 -13.92 1.68 0.75
CA LYS A 12 -15.01 1.56 -0.25
C LYS A 12 -15.82 0.26 -0.13
N GLN A 13 -15.54 -0.53 0.91
CA GLN A 13 -16.07 -1.88 1.00
C GLN A 13 -17.60 -1.95 1.12
N ARG A 14 -18.28 -0.88 1.58
CA ARG A 14 -19.74 -0.91 1.75
C ARG A 14 -20.44 -1.03 0.40
N GLU A 15 -19.97 -0.26 -0.57
CA GLU A 15 -20.47 -0.25 -1.93
C GLU A 15 -20.01 -1.52 -2.67
N GLU A 16 -18.73 -1.84 -2.57
CA GLU A 16 -18.12 -2.95 -3.33
C GLU A 16 -18.62 -4.32 -2.84
N PHE A 17 -18.79 -4.53 -1.53
CA PHE A 17 -19.35 -5.79 -1.02
C PHE A 17 -20.82 -5.96 -1.35
N THR A 18 -21.58 -4.87 -1.46
CA THR A 18 -22.96 -4.91 -1.97
C THR A 18 -22.95 -5.47 -3.40
N ALA A 19 -22.12 -4.91 -4.28
CA ALA A 19 -22.01 -5.32 -5.68
C ALA A 19 -21.40 -6.73 -5.88
N PHE A 20 -20.58 -7.21 -4.94
CA PHE A 20 -19.91 -8.50 -5.05
C PHE A 20 -20.88 -9.70 -5.03
N ASN A 21 -22.10 -9.53 -4.50
CA ASN A 21 -23.17 -10.54 -4.37
C ASN A 21 -22.86 -11.79 -3.53
N GLY A 22 -21.65 -12.34 -3.60
CA GLY A 22 -21.22 -13.55 -2.89
C GLY A 22 -20.70 -13.31 -1.46
N PRO A 23 -20.36 -14.38 -0.74
CA PRO A 23 -19.82 -14.29 0.62
C PRO A 23 -18.53 -13.48 0.72
N ILE A 24 -18.36 -12.76 1.83
CA ILE A 24 -17.15 -11.99 2.15
C ILE A 24 -16.50 -12.59 3.39
N VAL A 25 -15.22 -12.96 3.29
CA VAL A 25 -14.44 -13.50 4.41
C VAL A 25 -13.39 -12.49 4.85
N PHE A 26 -13.51 -11.97 6.07
CA PHE A 26 -12.48 -11.15 6.68
C PHE A 26 -11.48 -12.00 7.43
N THR A 27 -10.22 -11.90 7.03
CA THR A 27 -9.10 -12.61 7.68
C THR A 27 -8.32 -11.72 8.63
N THR A 28 -8.38 -10.39 8.44
CA THR A 28 -7.76 -9.34 9.28
C THR A 28 -8.60 -8.06 9.23
N ASN A 29 -8.13 -6.99 9.89
CA ASN A 29 -8.64 -5.65 9.62
C ASN A 29 -8.51 -5.28 8.11
N CYS A 30 -9.35 -4.41 7.55
CA CYS A 30 -10.28 -3.48 8.20
C CYS A 30 -11.74 -3.82 7.88
N ILE A 31 -12.53 -4.11 8.92
CA ILE A 31 -14.00 -4.22 8.80
C ILE A 31 -14.59 -2.82 9.00
N VAL A 32 -15.35 -2.33 8.03
CA VAL A 32 -16.18 -1.14 8.22
C VAL A 32 -17.55 -1.59 8.69
N PRO A 33 -18.11 -1.03 9.78
CA PRO A 33 -19.47 -1.33 10.19
C PRO A 33 -20.42 -1.25 9.00
N PRO A 34 -21.11 -2.34 8.62
CA PRO A 34 -22.08 -2.31 7.54
C PRO A 34 -23.21 -1.32 7.87
N LEU A 35 -23.78 -0.70 6.83
CA LEU A 35 -24.97 0.14 7.01
C LEU A 35 -26.13 -0.69 7.59
N GLU A 36 -27.09 -0.07 8.26
CA GLU A 36 -28.22 -0.77 8.85
C GLU A 36 -28.96 -1.65 7.83
N ASN A 37 -29.16 -1.13 6.62
CA ASN A 37 -29.80 -1.76 5.48
C ASN A 37 -28.84 -2.51 4.53
N ALA A 38 -27.60 -2.77 4.94
CA ALA A 38 -26.64 -3.46 4.08
C ALA A 38 -27.09 -4.90 3.76
N SER A 39 -27.27 -5.20 2.47
CA SER A 39 -27.74 -6.50 1.95
C SER A 39 -26.73 -7.64 2.09
N TYR A 40 -25.52 -7.36 2.56
CA TYR A 40 -24.42 -8.32 2.62
C TYR A 40 -24.09 -8.83 4.03
N LYS A 41 -24.77 -8.34 5.08
CA LYS A 41 -24.46 -8.70 6.48
C LYS A 41 -24.50 -10.22 6.73
N GLU A 42 -25.53 -10.89 6.22
CA GLU A 42 -25.75 -12.32 6.44
C GLU A 42 -24.74 -13.21 5.70
N ARG A 43 -24.03 -12.64 4.72
CA ARG A 43 -22.99 -13.29 3.93
C ARG A 43 -21.58 -12.83 4.31
N MET A 44 -21.44 -12.15 5.45
CA MET A 44 -20.14 -11.81 6.03
C MET A 44 -19.67 -12.89 7.01
N PHE A 45 -18.43 -13.31 6.82
CA PHE A 45 -17.71 -14.24 7.67
C PHE A 45 -16.46 -13.56 8.22
N THR A 46 -16.08 -13.92 9.43
CA THR A 46 -14.85 -13.49 10.09
C THR A 46 -13.97 -14.70 10.37
N ALA A 47 -12.66 -14.51 10.43
CA ALA A 47 -11.69 -15.54 10.78
C ALA A 47 -10.48 -14.92 11.51
N ASN A 48 -9.59 -15.76 12.06
CA ASN A 48 -8.43 -15.30 12.83
C ASN A 48 -8.86 -14.35 13.97
N SER A 49 -8.16 -13.23 14.12
CA SER A 49 -8.40 -12.20 15.13
C SER A 49 -9.54 -11.23 14.77
N THR A 50 -10.35 -11.52 13.74
CA THR A 50 -11.46 -10.64 13.35
C THR A 50 -12.78 -11.09 13.98
N GLY A 51 -13.65 -10.11 14.23
CA GLY A 51 -15.00 -10.33 14.74
C GLY A 51 -15.87 -9.11 14.47
N TYR A 52 -17.16 -9.34 14.22
CA TYR A 52 -18.15 -8.27 14.11
C TYR A 52 -19.50 -8.82 14.61
N PRO A 53 -20.28 -8.07 15.41
CA PRO A 53 -21.55 -8.55 15.95
C PRO A 53 -22.50 -9.07 14.86
N GLY A 54 -23.01 -10.29 15.04
CA GLY A 54 -23.92 -10.94 14.10
C GLY A 54 -23.27 -11.55 12.86
N CYS A 55 -21.96 -11.39 12.64
CA CYS A 55 -21.26 -12.09 11.57
C CYS A 55 -20.84 -13.50 12.00
N ARG A 56 -20.90 -14.46 11.08
CA ARG A 56 -20.45 -15.83 11.31
C ARG A 56 -18.92 -15.84 11.50
N HIS A 57 -18.40 -16.70 12.38
CA HIS A 57 -16.96 -16.80 12.63
C HIS A 57 -16.44 -18.19 12.28
N ILE A 58 -15.42 -18.23 11.44
CA ILE A 58 -14.73 -19.44 10.99
C ILE A 58 -13.58 -19.70 11.96
N ALA A 59 -13.85 -20.55 12.93
CA ALA A 59 -12.86 -21.02 13.89
C ALA A 59 -11.86 -21.98 13.21
N ALA A 60 -10.63 -21.98 13.70
CA ALA A 60 -9.69 -23.04 13.41
C ALA A 60 -9.89 -24.18 14.43
N ASP A 61 -9.74 -25.42 13.99
CA ASP A 61 -9.68 -26.58 14.88
C ASP A 61 -8.31 -26.68 15.60
N ALA A 62 -8.12 -27.77 16.35
CA ALA A 62 -6.90 -28.00 17.12
C ALA A 62 -5.62 -28.07 16.26
N ASP A 63 -5.75 -28.46 14.98
CA ASP A 63 -4.65 -28.57 14.02
C ASP A 63 -4.46 -27.28 13.19
N GLY A 64 -5.27 -26.26 13.47
CA GLY A 64 -5.26 -24.98 12.74
C GLY A 64 -6.04 -25.00 11.44
N HIS A 65 -6.75 -26.09 11.13
CA HIS A 65 -7.57 -26.20 9.93
C HIS A 65 -8.88 -25.41 10.08
N LYS A 66 -9.31 -24.78 8.99
CA LYS A 66 -10.55 -23.98 8.93
C LYS A 66 -11.50 -24.56 7.91
N ASP A 67 -12.74 -24.80 8.35
CA ASP A 67 -13.79 -25.26 7.46
C ASP A 67 -14.47 -24.08 6.75
N PHE A 68 -14.33 -24.03 5.42
CA PHE A 68 -14.99 -23.07 4.53
C PHE A 68 -16.23 -23.64 3.83
N SER A 69 -16.71 -24.82 4.22
CA SER A 69 -17.84 -25.51 3.60
C SER A 69 -19.10 -24.65 3.53
N GLU A 70 -19.41 -23.93 4.61
CA GLU A 70 -20.56 -23.02 4.70
C GLU A 70 -20.43 -21.83 3.74
N VAL A 71 -19.23 -21.24 3.63
CA VAL A 71 -18.94 -20.15 2.69
C VAL A 71 -19.18 -20.62 1.26
N ILE A 72 -18.71 -21.81 0.92
CA ILE A 72 -18.86 -22.40 -0.42
C ILE A 72 -20.34 -22.73 -0.70
N ALA A 73 -21.06 -23.27 0.27
CA ALA A 73 -22.49 -23.59 0.12
C ALA A 73 -23.33 -22.33 -0.11
N LEU A 74 -23.03 -21.24 0.62
CA LEU A 74 -23.70 -19.96 0.43
C LEU A 74 -23.36 -19.33 -0.93
N ALA A 75 -22.08 -19.39 -1.35
CA ALA A 75 -21.66 -18.85 -2.65
C ALA A 75 -22.41 -19.47 -3.84
N LYS A 76 -22.75 -20.76 -3.77
CA LYS A 76 -23.54 -21.46 -4.81
C LYS A 76 -24.97 -20.94 -4.96
N GLN A 77 -25.49 -20.23 -3.96
CA GLN A 77 -26.84 -19.65 -3.95
C GLN A 77 -26.83 -18.16 -4.31
N CYS A 78 -25.65 -17.54 -4.40
CA CYS A 78 -25.50 -16.13 -4.72
C CYS A 78 -25.46 -15.88 -6.23
N GLN A 79 -25.89 -14.69 -6.62
CA GLN A 79 -25.60 -14.17 -7.96
C GLN A 79 -24.09 -13.97 -8.13
N PRO A 80 -23.55 -14.02 -9.36
CA PRO A 80 -22.16 -13.67 -9.62
C PRO A 80 -21.88 -12.20 -9.26
N PRO A 81 -20.62 -11.82 -9.01
CA PRO A 81 -20.25 -10.42 -8.78
C PRO A 81 -20.66 -9.51 -9.94
N VAL A 82 -21.16 -8.31 -9.61
CA VAL A 82 -21.41 -7.26 -10.62
C VAL A 82 -20.06 -6.67 -11.03
N GLU A 83 -19.79 -6.58 -12.32
CA GLU A 83 -18.54 -5.98 -12.79
C GLU A 83 -18.48 -4.48 -12.44
N LEU A 84 -17.40 -4.06 -11.76
CA LEU A 84 -17.17 -2.67 -11.39
C LEU A 84 -16.22 -1.96 -12.36
N GLU A 85 -15.30 -2.71 -12.95
CA GLU A 85 -14.23 -2.23 -13.82
C GLU A 85 -13.67 -3.39 -14.65
N GLN A 86 -12.98 -3.06 -15.75
CA GLN A 86 -12.26 -4.00 -16.59
C GLN A 86 -10.79 -3.57 -16.73
N GLY A 87 -9.90 -4.55 -16.90
CA GLY A 87 -8.48 -4.33 -17.09
C GLY A 87 -7.62 -5.22 -16.20
N GLU A 88 -6.35 -4.85 -16.08
CA GLU A 88 -5.37 -5.58 -15.28
C GLU A 88 -4.52 -4.62 -14.44
N ILE A 89 -3.93 -5.17 -13.38
CA ILE A 89 -2.97 -4.47 -12.52
C ILE A 89 -1.74 -5.36 -12.43
N VAL A 90 -0.58 -4.80 -12.73
CA VAL A 90 0.69 -5.50 -12.62
C VAL A 90 1.26 -5.31 -11.21
N GLY A 91 1.74 -6.38 -10.60
CA GLY A 91 2.38 -6.37 -9.29
C GLY A 91 3.27 -7.60 -9.09
N GLY A 92 3.74 -7.82 -7.87
CA GLY A 92 4.62 -8.95 -7.55
C GLY A 92 6.11 -8.59 -7.53
N PHE A 93 6.43 -7.30 -7.44
CA PHE A 93 7.80 -6.79 -7.34
C PHE A 93 8.33 -6.84 -5.90
N ALA A 94 8.14 -7.97 -5.22
CA ALA A 94 8.78 -8.25 -3.94
C ALA A 94 10.31 -8.41 -4.12
N HIS A 95 11.06 -8.45 -3.02
CA HIS A 95 12.52 -8.36 -3.05
C HIS A 95 13.15 -9.39 -4.01
N ASN A 96 12.73 -10.66 -4.00
CA ASN A 96 13.33 -11.68 -4.85
C ASN A 96 13.14 -11.40 -6.35
N GLN A 97 11.95 -10.95 -6.75
CA GLN A 97 11.68 -10.58 -8.15
C GLN A 97 12.50 -9.35 -8.56
N VAL A 98 12.60 -8.35 -7.69
CA VAL A 98 13.40 -7.15 -7.99
C VAL A 98 14.89 -7.47 -8.02
N MET A 99 15.38 -8.39 -7.18
CA MET A 99 16.78 -8.84 -7.25
C MET A 99 17.12 -9.51 -8.58
N GLN A 100 16.18 -10.27 -9.16
CA GLN A 100 16.37 -10.85 -10.50
C GLN A 100 16.39 -9.78 -11.61
N LEU A 101 15.83 -8.60 -11.35
CA LEU A 101 15.82 -7.46 -12.27
C LEU A 101 16.88 -6.40 -11.89
N ALA A 102 17.75 -6.69 -10.92
CA ALA A 102 18.64 -5.69 -10.33
C ALA A 102 19.56 -5.06 -11.39
N ASP A 103 20.15 -5.85 -12.28
CA ASP A 103 21.04 -5.34 -13.32
C ASP A 103 20.32 -4.34 -14.24
N LYS A 104 19.09 -4.66 -14.66
CA LYS A 104 18.26 -3.78 -15.49
C LYS A 104 17.87 -2.49 -14.76
N VAL A 105 17.50 -2.60 -13.48
CA VAL A 105 17.18 -1.42 -12.65
C VAL A 105 18.40 -0.54 -12.47
N VAL A 106 19.56 -1.14 -12.19
CA VAL A 106 20.84 -0.43 -12.00
C VAL A 106 21.28 0.25 -13.29
N GLU A 107 21.14 -0.40 -14.44
CA GLU A 107 21.41 0.18 -15.75
C GLU A 107 20.51 1.40 -16.01
N ALA A 108 19.20 1.26 -15.80
CA ALA A 108 18.25 2.35 -15.99
C ALA A 108 18.53 3.56 -15.07
N VAL A 109 19.00 3.33 -13.85
CA VAL A 109 19.44 4.41 -12.95
C VAL A 109 20.74 5.03 -13.44
N LYS A 110 21.75 4.22 -13.81
CA LYS A 110 23.05 4.71 -14.31
C LYS A 110 22.93 5.50 -15.62
N SER A 111 22.01 5.10 -16.50
CA SER A 111 21.75 5.80 -17.75
C SER A 111 20.94 7.09 -17.57
N GLY A 112 20.41 7.33 -16.37
CA GLY A 112 19.49 8.44 -16.08
C GLY A 112 18.07 8.24 -16.59
N ALA A 113 17.71 7.04 -17.06
CA ALA A 113 16.34 6.73 -17.47
C ALA A 113 15.39 6.69 -16.27
N ILE A 114 15.86 6.17 -15.14
CA ILE A 114 15.20 6.31 -13.84
C ILE A 114 16.02 7.28 -13.00
N ARG A 115 15.54 8.51 -12.89
CA ARG A 115 16.20 9.56 -12.10
C ARG A 115 15.89 9.43 -10.62
N LYS A 116 14.67 9.01 -10.27
CA LYS A 116 14.23 8.93 -8.87
C LYS A 116 13.22 7.82 -8.64
N PHE A 117 13.33 7.17 -7.49
CA PHE A 117 12.26 6.35 -6.94
C PHE A 117 11.46 7.16 -5.92
N VAL A 118 10.16 6.91 -5.84
CA VAL A 118 9.29 7.49 -4.83
C VAL A 118 8.57 6.37 -4.10
N VAL A 119 8.93 6.15 -2.84
CA VAL A 119 8.23 5.21 -1.96
C VAL A 119 6.91 5.85 -1.56
N MET A 120 5.81 5.38 -2.15
CA MET A 120 4.43 5.80 -1.84
C MET A 120 3.64 4.70 -1.12
N ALA A 121 4.34 3.84 -0.39
CA ALA A 121 3.76 2.73 0.36
C ALA A 121 2.87 3.16 1.54
N GLY A 122 2.21 2.19 2.16
CA GLY A 122 1.51 2.32 3.43
C GLY A 122 0.01 2.03 3.34
N CYS A 123 -0.79 2.82 4.05
CA CYS A 123 -2.22 2.57 4.25
C CYS A 123 -3.12 3.71 3.77
N ASP A 124 -4.16 3.35 3.00
CA ASP A 124 -5.19 4.28 2.54
C ASP A 124 -6.30 4.52 3.59
N GLY A 125 -7.16 5.50 3.34
CA GLY A 125 -8.32 5.82 4.18
C GLY A 125 -9.31 6.77 3.49
N ARG A 126 -10.31 7.23 4.26
CA ARG A 126 -11.51 7.94 3.75
C ARG A 126 -11.32 9.44 3.47
N MET A 127 -10.35 10.08 4.11
CA MET A 127 -10.23 11.53 4.06
C MET A 127 -9.95 12.01 2.64
N LYS A 128 -10.72 12.99 2.15
CA LYS A 128 -10.56 13.58 0.81
C LYS A 128 -9.16 14.14 0.57
N SER A 129 -8.47 14.59 1.61
CA SER A 129 -7.07 15.03 1.53
C SER A 129 -6.11 13.97 0.99
N ARG A 130 -6.50 12.69 0.95
CA ARG A 130 -5.70 11.61 0.32
C ARG A 130 -5.75 11.61 -1.20
N ASP A 131 -6.64 12.41 -1.82
CA ASP A 131 -6.61 12.65 -3.27
C ASP A 131 -5.25 13.25 -3.69
N TYR A 132 -4.57 13.93 -2.75
CA TYR A 132 -3.16 14.31 -2.85
C TYR A 132 -2.27 13.20 -3.44
N TYR A 133 -2.40 11.95 -2.99
CA TYR A 133 -1.51 10.87 -3.45
C TYR A 133 -1.79 10.45 -4.89
N ALA A 134 -3.04 10.56 -5.34
CA ALA A 134 -3.39 10.31 -6.74
C ALA A 134 -2.87 11.44 -7.63
N ASP A 135 -3.07 12.69 -7.20
CA ASP A 135 -2.65 13.88 -7.95
C ASP A 135 -1.13 13.98 -8.01
N PHE A 136 -0.44 13.72 -6.90
CA PHE A 136 1.02 13.63 -6.84
C PHE A 136 1.55 12.56 -7.78
N ALA A 137 0.98 11.35 -7.79
CA ALA A 137 1.40 10.28 -8.69
C ALA A 137 1.20 10.63 -10.18
N ARG A 138 0.12 11.34 -10.54
CA ARG A 138 -0.09 11.82 -11.92
C ARG A 138 0.91 12.89 -12.34
N ALA A 139 1.30 13.74 -11.41
CA ALA A 139 2.19 14.87 -11.66
C ALA A 139 3.69 14.51 -11.57
N LEU A 140 4.00 13.26 -11.17
CA LEU A 140 5.38 12.77 -11.17
C LEU A 140 5.98 12.75 -12.59
N PRO A 141 7.18 13.31 -12.79
CA PRO A 141 7.90 13.22 -14.07
C PRO A 141 8.03 11.78 -14.57
N GLU A 142 7.97 11.59 -15.89
CA GLU A 142 7.98 10.26 -16.52
C GLU A 142 9.26 9.47 -16.27
N ASP A 143 10.34 10.12 -15.82
CA ASP A 143 11.63 9.51 -15.43
C ASP A 143 11.67 9.03 -13.96
N THR A 144 10.51 8.90 -13.31
CA THR A 144 10.39 8.44 -11.92
C THR A 144 9.58 7.15 -11.80
N VAL A 145 9.93 6.33 -10.80
CA VAL A 145 9.25 5.06 -10.49
C VAL A 145 8.68 5.09 -9.07
N ILE A 146 7.40 4.75 -8.93
CA ILE A 146 6.73 4.58 -7.64
C ILE A 146 7.02 3.17 -7.11
N LEU A 147 7.51 3.10 -5.88
CA LEU A 147 7.63 1.87 -5.11
C LEU A 147 6.49 1.81 -4.09
N THR A 148 5.67 0.76 -4.11
CA THR A 148 4.51 0.66 -3.22
C THR A 148 4.37 -0.70 -2.54
N ALA A 149 3.71 -0.68 -1.39
CA ALA A 149 3.32 -1.82 -0.59
C ALA A 149 2.14 -1.40 0.30
N GLY A 150 1.15 -2.27 0.49
CA GLY A 150 -0.05 -1.97 1.27
C GLY A 150 -1.13 -1.18 0.52
N CYS A 151 -2.27 -0.95 1.17
CA CYS A 151 -3.47 -0.45 0.50
C CYS A 151 -3.38 1.01 0.03
N ALA A 152 -2.34 1.77 0.39
CA ALA A 152 -2.06 3.08 -0.22
C ALA A 152 -1.99 3.03 -1.75
N LYS A 153 -1.58 1.87 -2.32
CA LYS A 153 -1.50 1.63 -3.76
C LYS A 153 -2.77 1.97 -4.53
N TYR A 154 -3.95 1.79 -3.92
CA TYR A 154 -5.23 2.00 -4.61
C TYR A 154 -5.50 3.46 -4.98
N ARG A 155 -4.67 4.39 -4.52
CA ARG A 155 -4.72 5.80 -4.97
C ARG A 155 -4.14 6.00 -6.36
N TYR A 156 -3.28 5.10 -6.85
CA TYR A 156 -2.55 5.31 -8.11
C TYR A 156 -2.27 4.04 -8.94
N ASN A 157 -2.53 2.82 -8.44
CA ASN A 157 -2.23 1.57 -9.15
C ASN A 157 -3.14 1.28 -10.36
N LYS A 158 -4.19 2.09 -10.55
CA LYS A 158 -5.10 2.04 -11.70
C LYS A 158 -4.90 3.21 -12.66
N LEU A 159 -3.88 4.02 -12.43
CA LEU A 159 -3.53 5.11 -13.34
C LEU A 159 -2.65 4.57 -14.47
N PRO A 160 -2.81 5.06 -15.71
CA PRO A 160 -1.99 4.66 -16.85
C PRO A 160 -0.64 5.38 -16.81
N LEU A 161 0.22 5.05 -15.82
CA LEU A 161 1.50 5.74 -15.61
C LEU A 161 2.62 5.24 -16.55
N GLY A 162 2.42 4.15 -17.28
CA GLY A 162 3.36 3.61 -18.25
C GLY A 162 4.54 2.84 -17.62
N ASP A 163 5.60 2.69 -18.42
CA ASP A 163 6.84 2.01 -18.05
C ASP A 163 8.07 2.80 -18.52
N ILE A 164 9.22 2.49 -17.93
CA ILE A 164 10.53 3.01 -18.34
C ILE A 164 11.35 1.81 -18.79
N GLN A 165 11.61 1.71 -20.10
CA GLN A 165 12.36 0.60 -20.70
C GLN A 165 11.79 -0.79 -20.32
N GLY A 166 10.47 -0.92 -20.24
CA GLY A 166 9.77 -2.13 -19.84
C GLY A 166 9.75 -2.39 -18.33
N ILE A 167 10.17 -1.43 -17.49
CA ILE A 167 9.99 -1.48 -16.03
C ILE A 167 8.73 -0.66 -15.70
N PRO A 168 7.64 -1.25 -15.17
CA PRO A 168 6.45 -0.48 -14.83
C PRO A 168 6.75 0.68 -13.88
N ARG A 169 6.14 1.85 -14.12
CA ARG A 169 6.33 3.02 -13.24
C ARG A 169 5.67 2.89 -11.87
N VAL A 170 4.91 1.81 -11.63
CA VAL A 170 4.41 1.41 -10.32
C VAL A 170 4.89 -0.02 -10.04
N LEU A 171 5.80 -0.17 -9.09
CA LEU A 171 6.30 -1.47 -8.63
C LEU A 171 5.63 -1.81 -7.31
N ASP A 172 4.62 -2.67 -7.38
CA ASP A 172 3.90 -3.16 -6.21
C ASP A 172 4.56 -4.41 -5.60
N ALA A 173 5.15 -4.22 -4.43
CA ALA A 173 5.80 -5.28 -3.68
C ALA A 173 4.82 -6.17 -2.88
N GLY A 174 3.57 -5.75 -2.69
CA GLY A 174 2.55 -6.56 -2.02
C GLY A 174 1.80 -5.84 -0.90
N GLN A 175 1.57 -6.54 0.21
CA GLN A 175 0.87 -6.05 1.40
C GLN A 175 1.73 -5.04 2.19
N CYS A 176 1.18 -4.42 3.23
CA CYS A 176 1.92 -3.42 4.02
C CYS A 176 3.20 -3.98 4.67
N ASN A 177 3.20 -5.25 5.07
CA ASN A 177 4.40 -5.97 5.53
C ASN A 177 5.48 -6.12 4.45
N ASP A 178 5.12 -6.12 3.16
CA ASP A 178 6.09 -6.15 2.05
C ASP A 178 6.83 -4.82 1.86
N SER A 179 6.57 -3.82 2.71
CA SER A 179 7.51 -2.70 2.91
C SER A 179 8.90 -3.19 3.33
N TYR A 180 8.99 -4.38 3.92
CA TYR A 180 10.25 -5.11 4.12
C TYR A 180 11.00 -5.29 2.80
N SER A 181 10.32 -5.72 1.72
CA SER A 181 10.94 -5.85 0.40
C SER A 181 11.52 -4.53 -0.09
N LEU A 182 10.80 -3.42 0.12
CA LEU A 182 11.28 -2.10 -0.29
C LEU A 182 12.54 -1.68 0.47
N ALA A 183 12.62 -2.00 1.77
CA ALA A 183 13.83 -1.78 2.56
C ALA A 183 15.01 -2.63 2.07
N VAL A 184 14.78 -3.92 1.78
CA VAL A 184 15.81 -4.82 1.22
C VAL A 184 16.31 -4.32 -0.15
N ILE A 185 15.40 -3.86 -1.01
CA ILE A 185 15.74 -3.27 -2.31
C ILE A 185 16.60 -2.02 -2.12
N ALA A 186 16.22 -1.10 -1.23
CA ALA A 186 17.02 0.09 -0.95
C ALA A 186 18.42 -0.26 -0.44
N LEU A 187 18.53 -1.20 0.51
CA LEU A 187 19.82 -1.68 1.01
C LEU A 187 20.68 -2.31 -0.09
N LYS A 188 20.09 -3.04 -1.03
CA LYS A 188 20.83 -3.60 -2.16
C LYS A 188 21.31 -2.52 -3.13
N LEU A 189 20.46 -1.53 -3.44
CA LEU A 189 20.88 -0.40 -4.27
C LEU A 189 22.02 0.37 -3.61
N LYS A 190 21.96 0.60 -2.29
CA LYS A 190 23.05 1.21 -1.51
C LYS A 190 24.37 0.46 -1.72
N GLU A 191 24.33 -0.87 -1.61
CA GLU A 191 25.49 -1.75 -1.82
C GLU A 191 26.03 -1.65 -3.26
N VAL A 192 25.15 -1.74 -4.27
CA VAL A 192 25.54 -1.71 -5.69
C VAL A 192 26.14 -0.36 -6.08
N PHE A 193 25.61 0.74 -5.54
CA PHE A 193 26.15 2.08 -5.76
C PHE A 193 27.28 2.45 -4.81
N GLN A 194 27.69 1.55 -3.90
CA GLN A 194 28.78 1.75 -2.94
C GLN A 194 28.60 3.02 -2.09
N LEU A 195 27.37 3.32 -1.70
CA LEU A 195 27.04 4.50 -0.90
C LEU A 195 27.28 4.24 0.59
N ASN A 196 27.68 5.27 1.34
CA ASN A 196 27.95 5.13 2.77
C ASN A 196 26.65 5.18 3.58
N ASP A 197 25.69 6.01 3.17
CA ASP A 197 24.40 6.22 3.79
C ASP A 197 23.26 5.79 2.83
N ILE A 198 22.21 5.17 3.38
CA ILE A 198 21.00 4.80 2.61
C ILE A 198 20.28 6.03 2.05
N ASN A 199 20.42 7.17 2.73
CA ASN A 199 19.78 8.43 2.35
C ASN A 199 20.46 9.14 1.17
N GLU A 200 21.61 8.63 0.70
CA GLU A 200 22.26 9.10 -0.53
C GLU A 200 21.62 8.52 -1.80
N LEU A 201 20.76 7.50 -1.66
CA LEU A 201 20.03 6.95 -2.80
C LEU A 201 19.04 7.96 -3.38
N PRO A 202 18.75 7.91 -4.69
CA PRO A 202 17.75 8.75 -5.32
C PRO A 202 16.32 8.27 -4.98
N ILE A 203 15.98 8.20 -3.69
CA ILE A 203 14.70 7.73 -3.17
C ILE A 203 14.05 8.84 -2.34
N VAL A 204 12.80 9.17 -2.68
CA VAL A 204 11.93 10.03 -1.85
C VAL A 204 10.92 9.14 -1.12
N TYR A 205 10.67 9.42 0.16
CA TYR A 205 9.67 8.69 0.95
C TYR A 205 8.44 9.57 1.18
N ASN A 206 7.34 9.30 0.47
CA ASN A 206 6.05 9.99 0.61
C ASN A 206 4.97 9.00 1.04
N ILE A 207 4.98 8.65 2.33
CA ILE A 207 4.25 7.50 2.90
C ILE A 207 2.87 7.93 3.43
N ALA A 208 1.86 7.15 3.07
CA ALA A 208 0.52 7.29 3.63
C ALA A 208 0.33 6.35 4.83
N TRP A 209 -0.24 6.81 5.94
CA TRP A 209 -0.54 5.94 7.09
C TRP A 209 -2.00 6.01 7.50
N TYR A 210 -2.47 5.01 8.24
CA TYR A 210 -3.84 4.98 8.79
C TYR A 210 -3.91 4.26 10.14
N GLU A 211 -3.39 3.04 10.23
CA GLU A 211 -3.49 2.20 11.42
C GLU A 211 -2.09 1.73 11.89
N GLN A 212 -2.06 0.81 12.85
CA GLN A 212 -0.87 0.54 13.66
C GLN A 212 0.21 -0.25 12.91
N LYS A 213 -0.13 -1.03 11.86
CA LYS A 213 0.89 -1.68 11.03
C LYS A 213 1.71 -0.64 10.27
N ALA A 214 1.12 0.47 9.84
CA ALA A 214 1.88 1.57 9.24
C ALA A 214 2.83 2.23 10.26
N VAL A 215 2.47 2.28 11.55
CA VAL A 215 3.34 2.82 12.61
C VAL A 215 4.58 1.96 12.78
N ILE A 216 4.44 0.62 12.84
CA ILE A 216 5.63 -0.25 12.99
C ILE A 216 6.51 -0.26 11.74
N VAL A 217 5.92 -0.11 10.54
CA VAL A 217 6.69 0.08 9.30
C VAL A 217 7.50 1.38 9.36
N LEU A 218 6.90 2.49 9.81
CA LEU A 218 7.62 3.75 10.01
C LEU A 218 8.78 3.56 11.00
N LEU A 219 8.53 2.98 12.18
CA LEU A 219 9.57 2.76 13.18
C LEU A 219 10.71 1.86 12.67
N ALA A 220 10.41 0.86 11.83
CA ALA A 220 11.41 0.03 11.18
C ALA A 220 12.27 0.82 10.17
N LEU A 221 11.67 1.71 9.37
CA LEU A 221 12.45 2.59 8.49
C LEU A 221 13.36 3.53 9.27
N LEU A 222 12.86 4.11 10.37
CA LEU A 222 13.66 4.96 11.25
C LEU A 222 14.81 4.20 11.90
N SER A 223 14.60 2.95 12.33
CA SER A 223 15.68 2.13 12.91
C SER A 223 16.73 1.70 11.88
N LEU A 224 16.35 1.58 10.61
CA LEU A 224 17.26 1.38 9.47
C LEU A 224 18.00 2.67 9.06
N GLY A 225 17.74 3.80 9.73
CA GLY A 225 18.41 5.07 9.49
C GLY A 225 17.83 5.88 8.33
N VAL A 226 16.65 5.52 7.82
CA VAL A 226 15.96 6.31 6.79
C VAL A 226 15.51 7.64 7.38
N LYS A 227 15.80 8.72 6.66
CA LYS A 227 15.49 10.11 7.01
C LYS A 227 14.59 10.75 5.95
N HIS A 228 14.09 11.94 6.26
CA HIS A 228 13.32 12.78 5.35
C HIS A 228 12.04 12.10 4.84
N ILE A 229 11.40 11.31 5.71
CA ILE A 229 10.09 10.70 5.42
C ILE A 229 9.00 11.75 5.50
N HIS A 230 8.25 11.92 4.41
CA HIS A 230 7.03 12.72 4.35
C HIS A 230 5.85 11.80 4.69
N LEU A 231 5.19 12.06 5.82
CA LEU A 231 4.15 11.22 6.39
C LEU A 231 2.79 11.94 6.35
N GLY A 232 1.79 11.29 5.77
CA GLY A 232 0.47 11.93 5.58
C GLY A 232 -0.73 10.97 5.60
N PRO A 233 -1.96 11.52 5.45
CA PRO A 233 -2.23 12.92 5.10
C PRO A 233 -2.11 13.90 6.28
N THR A 234 -2.01 13.40 7.51
CA THR A 234 -1.75 14.19 8.73
C THR A 234 -0.71 13.48 9.57
N LEU A 235 0.01 14.21 10.42
CA LEU A 235 0.87 13.56 11.42
C LEU A 235 0.02 12.87 12.51
N PRO A 236 0.54 11.80 13.15
CA PRO A 236 -0.19 11.12 14.21
C PRO A 236 -0.48 11.99 15.43
N ALA A 237 -1.74 12.01 15.87
CA ALA A 237 -2.19 12.78 17.02
C ALA A 237 -1.58 12.31 18.37
N PHE A 238 -1.05 11.08 18.42
CA PHE A 238 -0.37 10.56 19.61
C PHE A 238 1.06 11.10 19.78
N LEU A 239 1.58 11.88 18.83
CA LEU A 239 2.87 12.55 18.96
C LEU A 239 2.67 13.85 19.75
N SER A 240 3.16 13.88 20.99
CA SER A 240 3.23 15.14 21.73
C SER A 240 4.19 16.13 21.03
N PRO A 241 4.07 17.45 21.26
CA PRO A 241 4.94 18.44 20.63
C PRO A 241 6.44 18.14 20.81
N ASN A 242 6.84 17.68 22.00
CA ASN A 242 8.24 17.34 22.27
C ASN A 242 8.69 16.08 21.51
N VAL A 243 7.84 15.05 21.42
CA VAL A 243 8.16 13.83 20.66
C VAL A 243 8.23 14.14 19.16
N ALA A 244 7.28 14.92 18.64
CA ALA A 244 7.29 15.36 17.25
C ALA A 244 8.57 16.16 16.93
N LYS A 245 8.99 17.06 17.83
CA LYS A 245 10.24 17.82 17.68
C LYS A 245 11.46 16.90 17.58
N VAL A 246 11.56 15.87 18.43
CA VAL A 246 12.66 14.89 18.34
C VAL A 246 12.66 14.16 17.00
N LEU A 247 11.48 13.76 16.50
CA LEU A 247 11.37 13.08 15.21
C LEU A 247 11.78 13.97 14.03
N VAL A 248 11.42 15.26 14.07
CA VAL A 248 11.85 16.26 13.08
C VAL A 248 13.36 16.49 13.17
N GLU A 249 13.91 16.75 14.36
CA GLU A 249 15.33 17.10 14.53
C GLU A 249 16.27 15.93 14.24
N ARG A 250 15.88 14.69 14.55
CA ARG A 250 16.74 13.50 14.39
C ARG A 250 16.58 12.81 13.04
N PHE A 251 15.35 12.77 12.52
CA PHE A 251 15.02 11.98 11.33
C PHE A 251 14.50 12.82 10.16
N GLY A 252 14.22 14.11 10.37
CA GLY A 252 13.69 14.97 9.33
C GLY A 252 12.27 14.58 8.89
N ILE A 253 11.48 13.95 9.76
CA ILE A 253 10.08 13.62 9.45
C ILE A 253 9.31 14.91 9.12
N GLY A 254 8.60 14.90 8.00
CA GLY A 254 7.78 16.02 7.54
C GLY A 254 6.35 15.60 7.24
N GLY A 255 5.45 16.57 7.13
CA GLY A 255 4.12 16.38 6.55
C GLY A 255 4.09 16.66 5.05
N ILE A 256 2.89 16.64 4.49
CA ILE A 256 2.59 16.99 3.09
C ILE A 256 1.88 18.36 3.02
N THR A 257 1.94 19.04 1.86
CA THR A 257 1.13 20.22 1.54
C THR A 257 0.28 19.99 0.28
N SER A 258 0.54 20.71 -0.81
CA SER A 258 -0.08 20.48 -2.11
C SER A 258 0.85 19.63 -3.00
N PRO A 259 0.33 18.86 -3.96
CA PRO A 259 1.16 18.05 -4.84
C PRO A 259 2.25 18.86 -5.56
N ASP A 260 1.90 20.04 -6.10
CA ASP A 260 2.83 20.89 -6.85
C ASP A 260 3.95 21.47 -5.98
N GLU A 261 3.62 21.87 -4.75
CA GLU A 261 4.64 22.34 -3.80
C GLU A 261 5.57 21.21 -3.39
N ASP A 262 5.02 20.05 -3.10
CA ASP A 262 5.78 18.91 -2.59
C ASP A 262 6.67 18.27 -3.66
N LEU A 263 6.25 18.25 -4.93
CA LEU A 263 7.12 17.85 -6.04
C LEU A 263 8.40 18.70 -6.09
N LYS A 264 8.31 20.00 -5.80
CA LYS A 264 9.47 20.89 -5.70
C LYS A 264 10.23 20.70 -4.39
N ARG A 265 9.53 20.72 -3.25
CA ARG A 265 10.13 20.62 -1.91
C ARG A 265 10.85 19.30 -1.68
N PHE A 266 10.40 18.22 -2.32
CA PHE A 266 11.00 16.89 -2.19
C PHE A 266 12.11 16.67 -3.24
N GLY A 267 12.47 17.73 -3.99
CA GLY A 267 13.52 17.72 -5.03
C GLY A 267 13.22 16.73 -6.15
N ILE A 268 11.94 16.59 -6.53
CA ILE A 268 11.52 15.76 -7.65
C ILE A 268 11.52 16.57 -8.94
N LEU A 269 11.09 17.83 -8.86
CA LEU A 269 11.24 18.85 -9.89
C LEU A 269 12.47 19.73 -9.67
#